data_AF-A0A8J7PXB2-F1
#
_entry.id   AF-A0A8J7PXB2-F1
#
_cell.length_a   1.000
_cell.length_b   1.000
_cell.length_c   1.000
_cell.angle_alpha   90.00
_cell.angle_beta   90.00
_cell.angle_gamma   90.00
#
_symmetry.space_group_name_H-M   'P 1'
#
loop_
_entity.id
_entity.type
_entity.pdbx_description
1 polymer ?
#
loop_
_entity_poly.entity_id
_entity_poly.type
_entity_poly.pdbx_seq_one_letter_code
_entity_poly.pdbx_strand_id
1 'polypeptide(L)'
;MPCARAGSRRPDAVRLYYALDLKDDPALIAEYERWHRADTVWPEIVDSIRAAGVLDLDIFRAGNRLVLVMEVGESYSAELKAASDAADPRVQEWEALMWQFQQALPFAKPGEKWLPMRQIFSLRDALAQRSGNR
;
A
#
# COMPACT_ATOMS: atom_id res chain seq x y z
N MET A 1 -19.21 -7.99 6.46
CA MET A 1 -18.16 -9.01 6.24
C MET A 1 -17.00 -8.69 7.15
N PRO A 2 -16.71 -9.50 8.20
CA PRO A 2 -15.66 -9.17 9.15
C PRO A 2 -14.37 -9.91 8.77
N CYS A 3 -13.33 -9.18 8.37
CA CYS A 3 -11.97 -9.70 8.51
C CYS A 3 -10.98 -8.54 8.54
N ALA A 4 -10.98 -7.79 9.65
CA ALA A 4 -9.73 -7.22 10.11
C ALA A 4 -9.22 -8.19 11.17
N ARG A 5 -8.27 -9.04 10.82
CA ARG A 5 -7.48 -9.75 11.83
C ARG A 5 -6.77 -8.66 12.64
N ALA A 6 -7.26 -8.38 13.84
CA ALA A 6 -6.53 -7.55 14.79
C ALA A 6 -5.35 -8.38 15.32
N GLY A 7 -4.27 -8.43 14.54
CA GLY A 7 -2.97 -8.85 15.04
C GLY A 7 -2.55 -7.89 16.14
N SER A 8 -2.13 -8.44 17.28
CA SER A 8 -1.47 -7.70 18.35
C SER A 8 -0.36 -6.83 17.75
N ARG A 9 -0.47 -5.51 17.92
CA ARG A 9 0.39 -4.51 17.28
C ARG A 9 1.81 -4.62 17.83
N ARG A 10 2.81 -4.81 16.96
CA ARG A 10 4.21 -4.74 17.37
C ARG A 10 4.57 -3.29 17.75
N PRO A 11 5.25 -3.05 18.87
CA PRO A 11 5.55 -1.70 19.36
C PRO A 11 6.41 -0.88 18.38
N ASP A 12 7.27 -1.53 17.60
CA ASP A 12 8.26 -0.85 16.75
C ASP A 12 7.85 -0.78 15.26
N ALA A 13 6.66 -1.28 14.92
CA ALA A 13 6.18 -1.29 13.54
C ALA A 13 5.44 0.01 13.19
N VAL A 14 5.82 0.61 12.05
CA VAL A 14 5.21 1.84 11.52
C VAL A 14 4.18 1.46 10.46
N ARG A 15 3.05 2.18 10.42
CA ARG A 15 2.07 2.05 9.35
C ARG A 15 2.14 3.21 8.38
N LEU A 16 2.26 2.88 7.10
CA LEU A 16 2.25 3.82 6.00
C LEU A 16 0.95 3.62 5.19
N TYR A 17 0.41 4.74 4.72
CA TYR A 17 -0.86 4.78 4.00
C TYR A 17 -0.64 5.52 2.69
N TYR A 18 -1.10 4.93 1.58
CA TYR A 18 -0.97 5.51 0.26
C TYR A 18 -2.31 5.46 -0.48
N ALA A 19 -2.51 6.39 -1.39
CA ALA A 19 -3.67 6.43 -2.27
C ALA A 19 -3.25 6.46 -3.74
N LEU A 20 -4.07 5.85 -4.58
CA LEU A 20 -3.96 5.79 -6.04
C LEU A 20 -5.38 5.61 -6.60
N ASP A 21 -5.65 6.04 -7.83
CA ASP A 21 -6.89 5.71 -8.49
C ASP A 21 -6.66 4.61 -9.56
N LEU A 22 -7.70 3.85 -9.84
CA LEU A 22 -7.83 3.03 -11.04
C LEU A 22 -8.53 3.84 -12.12
N LYS A 23 -8.27 3.52 -13.38
CA LYS A 23 -9.11 3.95 -14.49
C LYS A 23 -10.54 3.53 -14.19
N ASP A 24 -11.47 4.46 -14.34
CA ASP A 24 -12.88 4.25 -13.97
C ASP A 24 -13.63 3.44 -15.04
N ASP A 25 -13.18 2.19 -15.20
CA ASP A 25 -13.73 1.19 -16.11
C ASP A 25 -13.94 -0.12 -15.32
N PRO A 26 -15.19 -0.63 -15.22
CA PRO A 26 -15.48 -1.83 -14.44
C PRO A 26 -14.68 -3.08 -14.85
N ALA A 27 -14.36 -3.25 -16.13
CA ALA A 27 -13.60 -4.39 -16.62
C ALA A 27 -12.13 -4.29 -16.22
N LEU A 28 -11.53 -3.09 -16.34
CA LEU A 28 -10.15 -2.85 -15.90
C LEU A 28 -9.99 -2.98 -14.38
N ILE A 29 -11.00 -2.55 -13.62
CA ILE A 29 -11.02 -2.71 -12.16
C ILE A 29 -11.05 -4.19 -11.78
N ALA A 30 -11.93 -4.98 -12.40
CA ALA A 30 -12.03 -6.42 -12.13
C ALA A 30 -10.73 -7.17 -12.51
N GLU A 31 -10.08 -6.75 -13.59
CA GLU A 31 -8.77 -7.25 -14.02
C GLU A 31 -7.68 -6.96 -12.97
N TYR A 32 -7.59 -5.72 -12.50
CA TYR A 32 -6.66 -5.31 -11.44
C TYR A 32 -6.86 -6.13 -10.17
N GLU A 33 -8.10 -6.29 -9.71
CA GLU A 33 -8.43 -7.11 -8.54
C GLU A 33 -8.03 -8.57 -8.74
N ARG A 34 -8.26 -9.13 -9.93
CA ARG A 34 -7.86 -10.50 -10.24
C ARG A 34 -6.35 -10.70 -10.12
N TRP A 35 -5.55 -9.79 -10.68
CA TRP A 35 -4.08 -9.84 -10.57
C TRP A 35 -3.59 -9.83 -9.12
N HIS A 36 -4.31 -9.17 -8.20
CA HIS A 36 -3.96 -9.10 -6.78
C HIS A 36 -4.53 -10.23 -5.92
N ARG A 37 -5.21 -11.22 -6.51
CA ARG A 37 -5.65 -12.41 -5.76
C ARG A 37 -4.45 -13.28 -5.39
N ALA A 38 -4.50 -13.92 -4.22
CA ALA A 38 -3.38 -14.70 -3.67
C ALA A 38 -2.91 -15.87 -4.57
N ASP A 39 -3.77 -16.39 -5.43
CA ASP A 39 -3.46 -17.46 -6.40
C ASP A 39 -2.98 -16.92 -7.76
N THR A 40 -3.03 -15.61 -7.97
CA THR A 40 -2.75 -14.95 -9.26
C THR A 40 -1.54 -14.02 -9.17
N VAL A 41 -1.34 -13.36 -8.03
CA VAL A 41 -0.19 -12.48 -7.79
C VAL A 41 1.11 -13.24 -7.99
N TRP A 42 2.07 -12.58 -8.65
CA TRP A 42 3.36 -13.20 -8.95
C TRP A 42 4.19 -13.38 -7.68
N PRO A 43 4.81 -14.56 -7.48
CA PRO A 43 5.60 -14.84 -6.28
C PRO A 43 6.77 -13.87 -6.13
N GLU A 44 7.40 -13.43 -7.22
CA GLU A 44 8.53 -12.49 -7.21
C GLU A 44 8.15 -11.13 -6.61
N ILE A 45 6.90 -10.71 -6.79
CA ILE A 45 6.38 -9.46 -6.22
C ILE A 45 6.17 -9.61 -4.72
N VAL A 46 5.64 -10.76 -4.29
CA VAL A 46 5.49 -11.08 -2.87
C VAL A 46 6.86 -11.14 -2.19
N ASP A 47 7.85 -11.77 -2.82
CA ASP A 47 9.22 -11.89 -2.33
C ASP A 47 9.91 -10.53 -2.25
N SER A 48 9.79 -9.69 -3.28
CA SER A 48 10.31 -8.31 -3.27
C SER A 48 9.72 -7.48 -2.13
N ILE A 49 8.40 -7.55 -1.92
CA ILE A 49 7.71 -6.84 -0.82
C ILE A 49 8.26 -7.33 0.54
N ARG A 50 8.43 -8.64 0.72
CA ARG A 50 8.95 -9.21 1.98
C ARG A 50 10.42 -8.86 2.23
N ALA A 51 11.26 -8.97 1.21
CA ALA A 51 12.69 -8.65 1.28
C ALA A 51 12.93 -7.19 1.67
N ALA A 52 11.99 -6.30 1.32
CA ALA A 52 12.05 -4.88 1.68
C ALA A 52 11.77 -4.57 3.16
N GLY A 53 11.41 -5.57 3.98
CA GLY A 53 11.04 -5.37 5.39
C GLY A 53 9.57 -5.00 5.61
N VAL A 54 8.70 -5.27 4.63
CA VAL A 54 7.25 -5.11 4.79
C VAL A 54 6.69 -6.32 5.55
N LEU A 55 6.08 -6.05 6.70
CA LEU A 55 5.54 -7.04 7.63
C LEU A 55 4.08 -7.38 7.34
N ASP A 56 3.31 -6.41 6.85
CA ASP A 56 1.94 -6.60 6.41
C ASP A 56 1.60 -5.60 5.30
N LEU A 57 0.72 -5.97 4.37
CA LEU A 57 0.30 -5.10 3.27
C LEU A 57 -1.11 -5.48 2.81
N ASP A 58 -2.01 -4.50 2.88
CA ASP A 58 -3.38 -4.60 2.40
C ASP A 58 -3.67 -3.50 1.38
N ILE A 59 -4.48 -3.82 0.37
CA ILE A 59 -5.03 -2.85 -0.57
C ILE A 59 -6.56 -2.88 -0.44
N PHE A 60 -7.15 -1.74 -0.14
CA PHE A 60 -8.60 -1.53 -0.06
C PHE A 60 -9.06 -0.69 -1.25
N ARG A 61 -10.31 -0.86 -1.68
CA ARG A 61 -10.92 -0.05 -2.74
C ARG A 61 -12.26 0.54 -2.33
N ALA A 62 -12.51 1.80 -2.71
CA ALA A 62 -13.81 2.45 -2.66
C ALA A 62 -14.06 3.22 -3.97
N GLY A 63 -15.08 2.83 -4.74
CA GLY A 63 -15.22 3.31 -6.13
C GLY A 63 -13.98 2.91 -6.93
N ASN A 64 -13.38 3.83 -7.69
CA ASN A 64 -12.11 3.60 -8.37
C ASN A 64 -10.88 3.94 -7.52
N ARG A 65 -11.03 4.39 -6.27
CA ARG A 65 -9.90 4.76 -5.41
C ARG A 65 -9.36 3.57 -4.62
N LEU A 66 -8.06 3.38 -4.67
CA LEU A 66 -7.30 2.45 -3.86
C LEU A 66 -6.68 3.13 -2.64
N VAL A 67 -6.62 2.40 -1.54
CA VAL A 67 -5.82 2.71 -0.36
C VAL A 67 -4.91 1.52 -0.07
N LEU A 68 -3.60 1.73 -0.15
CA LEU A 68 -2.60 0.75 0.28
C LEU A 68 -2.20 1.07 1.72
N VAL A 69 -2.27 0.08 2.58
CA VAL A 69 -1.82 0.14 3.97
C VAL A 69 -0.72 -0.87 4.14
N MET A 70 0.45 -0.43 4.61
CA MET A 70 1.56 -1.33 4.88
C MET A 70 2.10 -1.13 6.28
N GLU A 71 2.37 -2.23 6.95
CA GLU A 71 3.12 -2.28 8.20
C GLU A 71 4.57 -2.63 7.89
N VAL A 72 5.50 -1.78 8.33
CA VAL A 72 6.92 -1.91 8.04
C VAL A 72 7.74 -2.05 9.31
N GLY A 73 8.79 -2.87 9.23
CA GLY A 73 9.78 -3.00 10.30
C GLY A 73 10.87 -1.93 10.23
N GLU A 74 11.77 -1.93 11.22
CA GLU A 74 12.88 -0.97 11.34
C GLU A 74 13.84 -0.99 10.14
N SER A 75 13.94 -2.12 9.44
CA SER A 75 14.81 -2.27 8.27
C SER A 75 14.23 -1.69 6.97
N TYR A 76 12.98 -1.22 6.97
CA TYR A 76 12.36 -0.67 5.78
C TYR A 76 12.87 0.73 5.46
N SER A 77 13.25 0.94 4.20
CA SER A 77 13.49 2.25 3.61
C SER A 77 12.76 2.34 2.27
N ALA A 78 12.01 3.41 2.08
CA ALA A 78 11.29 3.65 0.82
C ALA A 78 12.27 3.85 -0.35
N GLU A 79 13.40 4.49 -0.08
CA GLU A 79 14.47 4.75 -1.05
C GLU A 79 15.15 3.45 -1.49
N LEU A 80 15.50 2.58 -0.54
CA LEU A 80 16.11 1.28 -0.84
C LEU A 80 15.12 0.36 -1.57
N LYS A 81 13.83 0.38 -1.18
CA LYS A 81 12.80 -0.37 -1.88
C LYS A 81 12.65 0.11 -3.32
N ALA A 82 12.54 1.42 -3.55
CA ALA A 82 12.45 1.99 -4.89
C ALA A 82 13.68 1.63 -5.75
N ALA A 83 14.88 1.69 -5.18
CA ALA A 83 16.10 1.29 -5.88
C ALA A 83 16.12 -0.21 -6.24
N SER A 84 15.70 -1.08 -5.30
CA SER A 84 15.59 -2.52 -5.53
C SER A 84 14.55 -2.85 -6.60
N ASP A 85 13.39 -2.20 -6.56
CA ASP A 85 12.33 -2.39 -7.55
C ASP A 85 12.75 -1.97 -8.95
N ALA A 86 13.48 -0.84 -9.06
CA ALA A 86 14.03 -0.37 -10.33
C ALA A 86 15.08 -1.33 -10.92
N ALA A 87 15.78 -2.09 -10.08
CA ALA A 87 16.80 -3.03 -10.49
C ALA A 87 16.26 -4.43 -10.83
N ASP A 88 15.02 -4.76 -10.42
CA ASP A 88 14.41 -6.07 -10.64
C ASP A 88 13.51 -6.07 -11.89
N PRO A 89 13.89 -6.78 -12.97
CA PRO A 89 13.11 -6.83 -14.21
C PRO A 89 11.69 -7.37 -14.03
N ARG A 90 11.48 -8.33 -13.11
CA ARG A 90 10.15 -8.93 -12.86
C ARG A 90 9.24 -7.94 -12.15
N VAL A 91 9.79 -7.15 -11.24
CA VAL A 91 9.07 -6.03 -10.63
C VAL A 91 8.73 -4.97 -11.68
N GLN A 92 9.66 -4.63 -12.58
CA GLN A 92 9.38 -3.67 -13.66
C GLN A 92 8.28 -4.17 -14.62
N GLU A 93 8.28 -5.45 -14.99
CA GLU A 93 7.22 -6.06 -15.80
C GLU A 93 5.85 -6.00 -15.11
N TRP A 94 5.82 -6.30 -13.81
CA TRP A 94 4.61 -6.17 -13.01
C TRP A 94 4.12 -4.72 -12.95
N GLU A 95 5.02 -3.76 -12.72
CA GLU A 95 4.71 -2.33 -12.68
C GLU A 95 4.12 -1.85 -14.01
N ALA A 96 4.71 -2.28 -15.14
CA ALA A 96 4.21 -1.97 -16.47
C ALA A 96 2.80 -2.54 -16.72
N LEU A 97 2.55 -3.78 -16.28
CA LEU A 97 1.22 -4.39 -16.32
C LEU A 97 0.22 -3.61 -15.46
N MET A 98 0.57 -3.27 -14.22
CA MET A 98 -0.31 -2.54 -13.31
C MET A 98 -0.65 -1.14 -13.81
N TRP A 99 0.28 -0.49 -14.52
CA TRP A 99 0.07 0.81 -15.15
C TRP A 99 -1.03 0.80 -16.22
N GLN A 100 -1.37 -0.37 -16.77
CA GLN A 100 -2.49 -0.48 -17.70
C GLN A 100 -3.85 -0.22 -17.02
N PHE A 101 -3.96 -0.46 -15.72
CA PHE A 101 -5.20 -0.33 -14.95
C PHE A 101 -5.23 0.95 -14.10
N GLN A 102 -4.07 1.40 -13.64
CA GLN A 102 -3.93 2.51 -12.71
C GLN A 102 -4.00 3.88 -13.38
N GLN A 103 -4.33 4.90 -12.60
CA GLN A 103 -4.27 6.30 -12.97
C GLN A 103 -3.78 7.14 -11.77
N ALA A 104 -2.96 8.15 -12.05
CA ALA A 104 -2.53 9.08 -11.01
C ALA A 104 -3.74 9.82 -10.40
N LEU A 105 -3.65 10.20 -9.13
CA LEU A 105 -4.67 11.04 -8.50
C LEU A 105 -4.77 12.38 -9.25
N PRO A 106 -5.95 13.02 -9.34
CA PRO A 106 -6.11 14.28 -10.07
C PRO A 106 -5.21 15.44 -9.61
N PHE A 107 -4.70 15.34 -8.39
CA PHE A 107 -3.81 16.33 -7.75
C PHE A 107 -2.36 15.85 -7.62
N ALA A 108 -2.02 14.69 -8.19
CA ALA A 108 -0.66 14.18 -8.23
C ALA A 108 0.21 15.00 -9.20
N LYS A 109 1.50 15.16 -8.87
CA LYS A 109 2.46 15.74 -9.81
C LYS A 109 2.75 14.74 -10.95
N PRO A 110 3.19 15.21 -12.12
CA PRO A 110 3.62 14.31 -13.19
C PRO A 110 4.65 13.29 -12.71
N GLY A 111 4.37 12.01 -12.93
CA GLY A 111 5.23 10.89 -12.50
C GLY A 111 4.96 10.35 -11.10
N GLU A 112 4.10 10.97 -10.29
CA GLU A 112 3.69 10.42 -9.00
C GLU A 112 2.61 9.34 -9.20
N LYS A 113 2.81 8.18 -8.57
CA LYS A 113 1.91 7.01 -8.64
C LYS A 113 1.11 6.86 -7.35
N TRP A 114 1.72 6.22 -6.35
CA TRP A 114 1.15 6.08 -5.02
C TRP A 114 1.50 7.32 -4.18
N LEU A 115 0.48 8.05 -3.73
CA LEU A 115 0.69 9.26 -2.93
C LEU A 115 0.54 8.97 -1.43
N PRO A 116 1.50 9.38 -0.59
CA PRO A 116 1.40 9.19 0.85
C PRO A 116 0.21 9.99 1.41
N MET A 117 -0.57 9.35 2.26
CA MET A 117 -1.71 9.96 2.94
C MET A 117 -1.25 10.64 4.24
N ARG A 118 -1.83 11.80 4.53
CA ARG A 118 -1.57 12.51 5.80
C ARG A 118 -2.54 12.05 6.87
N GLN A 119 -2.04 11.45 7.95
CA GLN A 119 -2.84 11.20 9.14
C GLN A 119 -3.28 12.54 9.76
N ILE A 120 -4.58 12.75 9.90
CA ILE A 120 -5.16 13.97 10.50
C ILE A 120 -5.72 13.75 11.90
N PHE A 121 -5.89 12.49 12.32
CA PHE A 121 -6.45 12.12 13.61
C PHE A 121 -5.91 10.76 14.10
N SER A 122 -5.73 10.63 15.42
CA SER A 122 -5.43 9.38 16.11
C SER A 122 -6.24 9.33 17.40
N LEU A 123 -7.10 8.31 17.55
CA LEU A 123 -7.85 8.10 18.79
C LEU A 123 -6.92 7.80 19.96
N ARG A 124 -5.81 7.09 19.71
CA ARG A 124 -4.78 6.79 20.73
C ARG A 124 -4.22 8.10 21.30
N ASP A 125 -3.84 9.02 20.42
CA ASP A 125 -3.19 10.27 20.82
C ASP A 125 -4.18 11.15 21.58
N ALA A 126 -5.44 11.19 21.13
CA ALA A 126 -6.52 11.87 21.84
C ALA A 126 -6.76 11.28 23.24
N LEU A 127 -6.73 9.96 23.41
CA LEU A 127 -6.89 9.30 24.72
C LEU A 127 -5.67 9.51 25.64
N ALA A 128 -4.46 9.51 25.09
CA ALA A 128 -3.24 9.77 25.86
C ALA A 128 -3.25 11.19 26.45
N GLN A 129 -3.63 12.19 25.64
CA GLN A 129 -3.77 13.58 26.11
C GLN A 129 -4.83 13.73 27.21
N ARG A 130 -5.96 13.01 27.13
CA ARG A 130 -6.98 13.00 28.18
C ARG A 130 -6.55 12.35 29.48
N SER A 131 -5.58 11.45 29.44
CA SER A 131 -5.08 10.72 30.61
C SER A 131 -3.94 11.46 31.31
N GLY A 132 -3.16 12.27 30.58
CA GLY A 132 -2.11 13.13 31.14
C GLY A 132 -2.59 14.50 31.65
N ASN A 133 -3.83 14.90 31.34
CA ASN A 133 -4.47 16.14 31.84
C ASN A 133 -5.35 15.90 33.09
N ARG A 134 -5.19 14.75 33.75
CA ARG A 134 -5.75 14.40 35.05
C ARG A 134 -4.62 14.23 36.05
#